data_AF-A0A1B6GBT0-F1
#
_entry.id   AF-A0A1B6GBT0-F1
#
_cell.length_a   1.000
_cell.length_b   1.000
_cell.length_c   1.000
_cell.angle_alpha   90.00
_cell.angle_beta   90.00
_cell.angle_gamma   90.00
#
_symmetry.space_group_name_H-M   'P 1'
#
loop_
_entity.id
_entity.type
_entity.pdbx_description
1 polymer ?
#
loop_
_entity_poly.entity_id
_entity_poly.type
_entity_poly.pdbx_seq_one_letter_code
_entity_poly.pdbx_strand_id
1 'polypeptide(L)'
;MACRNINSKILFVIFRRLNLKNLSCTAAVAPELDAAVKQDIETDKIKPRKHPGVIKFGTCSLPKEIIKAVSIVAEDHPVKTILNDAKMLANYLYSRHYPWDEEDLEERRKDFVENVQSRIGELPLDASEEQSYHYTSLVRSSVEHLMTKYQYRWNPLDLHQYSSLVYLFTRAAPNYAVVSRVLEEITKLCPDYRPTSLFDFGSGIGSVSWAAKSYWGDSLKEYMNIDSSSSMNELAALLLQGGRSEVRTPVGVFYREFLPAQHVSAYKV
;
A
#
# COMPACT_ATOMS: atom_id res chain seq x y z
N MET A 1 30.44 33.59 40.01
CA MET A 1 30.36 32.11 39.97
C MET A 1 29.10 31.76 39.19
N ALA A 2 29.15 31.56 37.87
CA ALA A 2 29.64 30.38 37.16
C ALA A 2 28.80 29.11 37.42
N CYS A 3 27.87 28.85 36.50
CA CYS A 3 27.39 27.53 36.05
C CYS A 3 26.83 27.75 34.63
N ARG A 4 27.67 27.86 33.58
CA ARG A 4 28.27 26.79 32.77
C ARG A 4 27.26 25.71 32.30
N ASN A 5 27.01 25.73 30.99
CA ASN A 5 26.74 24.59 30.11
C ASN A 5 25.70 23.56 30.57
N ILE A 6 24.44 23.81 30.21
CA ILE A 6 23.51 22.72 29.94
C ILE A 6 23.42 22.59 28.42
N ASN A 7 24.22 21.67 27.90
CA ASN A 7 24.26 21.25 26.50
C ASN A 7 22.84 20.90 26.02
N SER A 8 22.34 21.59 24.98
CA SER A 8 20.95 21.50 24.50
C SER A 8 20.55 20.15 23.87
N LYS A 9 21.46 19.17 23.84
CA LYS A 9 21.18 17.81 23.36
C LYS A 9 20.31 16.99 24.31
N ILE A 10 20.29 17.28 25.61
CA ILE A 10 19.48 16.53 26.58
C ILE A 10 18.00 16.93 26.52
N LEU A 11 17.70 18.23 26.34
CA LEU A 11 16.32 18.69 26.13
C LEU A 11 15.72 18.14 24.83
N PHE A 12 16.50 18.08 23.75
CA PHE A 12 16.05 17.52 22.47
C PHE A 12 15.74 16.01 22.56
N VAL A 13 16.47 15.27 23.39
CA VAL A 13 16.20 13.84 23.67
C VAL A 13 14.99 13.66 24.61
N ILE A 14 14.78 14.57 25.56
CA ILE A 14 13.61 14.56 26.44
C ILE A 14 12.33 14.86 25.65
N PHE A 15 12.35 15.81 24.70
CA PHE A 15 11.20 16.09 23.84
C PHE A 15 10.90 14.96 22.83
N ARG A 16 11.90 14.18 22.39
CA ARG A 16 11.66 12.94 21.62
C ARG A 16 11.07 11.79 22.45
N ARG A 17 11.21 11.83 23.78
CA ARG A 17 10.67 10.81 24.71
C ARG A 17 9.37 11.23 25.39
N LEU A 18 8.97 12.50 25.31
CA LEU A 18 7.63 12.93 25.65
C LEU A 18 6.69 12.42 24.55
N ASN A 19 5.95 11.38 24.90
CA ASN A 19 4.94 10.73 24.08
C ASN A 19 3.94 11.75 23.47
N LEU A 20 4.24 12.24 22.27
CA LEU A 20 3.21 12.55 21.28
C LEU A 20 2.74 11.21 20.67
N LYS A 21 2.22 10.30 21.51
CA LYS A 21 1.66 9.03 21.05
C LYS A 21 0.16 9.09 20.78
N ASN A 22 -0.51 10.23 20.99
CA ASN A 22 -1.97 10.30 20.96
C ASN A 22 -2.53 11.42 20.06
N LEU A 23 -1.84 11.79 18.99
CA LEU A 23 -2.50 12.47 17.87
C LEU A 23 -2.37 11.55 16.67
N SER A 24 -3.22 10.53 16.65
CA SER A 24 -3.43 9.74 15.45
C SER A 24 -4.21 10.61 14.49
N CYS A 25 -3.64 10.90 13.31
CA CYS A 25 -4.36 11.54 12.20
C CYS A 25 -5.39 10.59 11.56
N THR A 26 -5.49 9.34 12.02
CA THR A 26 -6.61 8.48 11.66
C THR A 26 -7.88 9.07 12.26
N ALA A 27 -8.87 9.38 11.43
CA ALA A 27 -10.22 9.65 11.91
C ALA A 27 -10.63 8.53 12.86
N ALA A 28 -10.66 8.82 14.16
CA ALA A 28 -11.19 7.91 15.14
C ALA A 28 -12.71 7.98 14.98
N VAL A 29 -13.25 7.15 14.10
CA VAL A 29 -14.68 6.88 14.08
C VAL A 29 -15.00 6.41 15.49
N ALA A 30 -15.77 7.19 16.24
CA ALA A 30 -16.30 6.77 17.53
C ALA A 30 -17.61 6.03 17.22
N PRO A 31 -17.60 4.68 17.12
CA PRO A 31 -18.83 3.95 16.86
C PRO A 31 -19.77 4.13 18.04
N GLU A 32 -21.00 4.56 17.76
CA GLU A 32 -22.06 4.54 18.75
C GLU A 32 -22.56 3.11 18.93
N LEU A 33 -22.72 2.71 20.19
CA LEU A 33 -23.22 1.38 20.53
C LEU A 33 -24.75 1.40 20.43
N ASP A 34 -25.32 0.37 19.82
CA ASP A 34 -26.76 0.17 19.84
C ASP A 34 -27.29 0.18 21.28
N ALA A 35 -28.38 0.91 21.52
CA ALA A 35 -28.91 1.14 22.85
C ALA A 35 -29.32 -0.16 23.56
N ALA A 36 -29.84 -1.15 22.83
CA ALA A 36 -30.21 -2.45 23.39
C ALA A 36 -28.96 -3.25 23.79
N VAL A 37 -27.94 -3.25 22.93
CA VAL A 37 -26.66 -3.92 23.23
C VAL A 37 -25.97 -3.27 24.43
N LYS A 38 -26.05 -1.95 24.56
CA LYS A 38 -25.50 -1.22 25.71
C LYS A 38 -26.19 -1.65 27.01
N GLN A 39 -27.52 -1.71 27.02
CA GLN A 39 -28.28 -2.17 28.18
C GLN A 39 -27.97 -3.62 28.55
N ASP A 40 -27.80 -4.50 27.55
CA ASP A 40 -27.46 -5.90 27.78
C ASP A 40 -26.03 -6.10 28.31
N ILE A 41 -25.11 -5.19 28.00
CA ILE A 41 -23.77 -5.15 28.60
C ILE A 41 -23.84 -4.63 30.04
N GLU A 42 -24.59 -3.55 30.30
CA GLU A 42 -24.74 -2.97 31.64
C GLU A 42 -25.45 -3.93 32.61
N THR A 43 -26.36 -4.75 32.09
CA THR A 43 -27.06 -5.80 32.86
C THR A 43 -26.32 -7.14 32.91
N ASP A 44 -25.07 -7.18 32.43
CA ASP A 44 -24.17 -8.35 32.44
C ASP A 44 -24.71 -9.60 31.72
N LYS A 45 -25.72 -9.43 30.85
CA LYS A 45 -26.26 -10.49 29.99
C LYS A 45 -25.28 -10.86 28.88
N ILE A 46 -24.56 -9.86 28.35
CA ILE A 46 -23.56 -10.03 27.29
C ILE A 46 -22.23 -9.46 27.76
N LYS A 47 -21.17 -10.27 27.67
CA LYS A 47 -19.82 -9.78 27.96
C LYS A 47 -19.38 -8.75 26.91
N PRO A 48 -18.71 -7.65 27.28
CA PRO A 48 -18.27 -6.62 26.32
C PRO A 48 -17.51 -7.16 25.11
N ARG A 49 -16.69 -8.22 25.26
CA ARG A 49 -15.91 -8.83 24.16
C ARG A 49 -16.69 -9.83 23.29
N LYS A 50 -17.98 -10.04 23.58
CA LYS A 50 -18.86 -11.00 22.89
C LYS A 50 -20.11 -10.31 22.32
N HIS A 51 -20.06 -9.00 22.13
CA HIS A 51 -21.15 -8.24 21.52
C HIS A 51 -21.36 -8.65 20.04
N PRO A 52 -22.57 -8.47 19.48
CA PRO A 52 -22.92 -8.94 18.14
C PRO A 52 -22.10 -8.28 17.01
N GLY A 53 -21.54 -7.10 17.24
CA GLY A 53 -20.67 -6.41 16.28
C GLY A 53 -19.28 -7.03 16.10
N VAL A 54 -18.91 -8.05 16.89
CA VAL A 54 -17.60 -8.71 16.73
C VAL A 54 -17.62 -9.64 15.52
N ILE A 55 -16.99 -9.19 14.43
CA ILE A 55 -16.74 -10.06 13.29
C ILE A 55 -15.41 -10.78 13.47
N LYS A 56 -15.48 -12.08 13.78
CA LYS A 56 -14.31 -12.97 13.83
C LYS A 56 -13.94 -13.43 12.42
N PHE A 57 -12.64 -13.43 12.15
CA PHE A 57 -12.03 -14.00 10.96
C PHE A 57 -10.81 -14.80 11.41
N GLY A 58 -10.74 -16.06 11.00
CA GLY A 58 -9.62 -16.93 11.29
C GLY A 58 -8.46 -16.71 10.32
N THR A 59 -7.42 -17.51 10.47
CA THR A 59 -6.42 -17.67 9.41
C THR A 59 -7.08 -18.27 8.18
N CYS A 60 -6.77 -17.73 7.00
CA CYS A 60 -7.24 -18.27 5.73
C CYS A 60 -6.05 -18.74 4.89
N SER A 61 -6.27 -19.84 4.17
CA SER A 61 -5.33 -20.35 3.17
C SER A 61 -5.80 -19.95 1.78
N LEU A 62 -4.87 -19.86 0.82
CA LEU A 62 -5.21 -19.75 -0.59
C LEU A 62 -6.10 -20.93 -1.04
N PRO A 63 -6.95 -20.75 -2.06
CA PRO A 63 -7.72 -21.85 -2.64
C PRO A 63 -6.80 -22.98 -3.12
N LYS A 64 -7.21 -24.23 -2.91
CA LYS A 64 -6.38 -25.42 -3.19
C LYS A 64 -6.01 -25.51 -4.67
N GLU A 65 -6.92 -25.07 -5.53
CA GLU A 65 -6.76 -25.01 -6.99
C GLU A 65 -5.64 -24.05 -7.36
N ILE A 66 -5.60 -22.88 -6.72
CA ILE A 66 -4.56 -21.88 -6.94
C ILE A 66 -3.21 -22.37 -6.42
N ILE A 67 -3.15 -23.01 -5.24
CA ILE A 67 -1.90 -23.57 -4.71
C ILE A 67 -1.28 -24.58 -5.70
N LYS A 68 -2.11 -25.44 -6.31
CA LYS A 68 -1.66 -26.39 -7.34
C LYS A 68 -1.16 -25.66 -8.58
N ALA A 69 -1.91 -24.66 -9.05
CA ALA A 69 -1.51 -23.86 -10.21
C ALA A 69 -0.17 -23.13 -9.99
N VAL A 70 0.02 -22.51 -8.82
CA VAL A 70 1.28 -21.86 -8.43
C VAL A 70 2.44 -22.85 -8.46
N SER A 71 2.20 -24.08 -7.99
CA SER A 71 3.23 -25.13 -7.99
C SER A 71 3.69 -25.47 -9.41
N ILE A 72 2.74 -25.60 -10.35
CA ILE A 72 3.01 -25.90 -11.77
C ILE A 72 3.74 -24.74 -12.45
N VAL A 73 3.26 -23.51 -12.27
CA VAL A 73 3.90 -22.32 -12.89
C VAL A 73 5.33 -22.10 -12.38
N ALA A 74 5.63 -22.54 -11.16
CA ALA A 74 6.97 -22.43 -10.59
C ALA A 74 7.94 -23.54 -11.06
N GLU A 75 7.49 -24.59 -11.76
CA GLU A 75 8.34 -25.73 -12.14
C GLU A 75 9.52 -25.32 -13.04
N ASP A 76 9.33 -24.30 -13.88
CA ASP A 76 10.35 -23.79 -14.80
C ASP A 76 11.49 -23.02 -14.11
N HIS A 77 11.35 -22.72 -12.82
CA HIS A 77 12.26 -21.87 -12.08
C HIS A 77 12.74 -22.52 -10.77
N PRO A 78 14.02 -22.36 -10.38
CA PRO A 78 14.50 -22.88 -9.11
C PRO A 78 13.76 -22.25 -7.91
N VAL A 79 12.93 -23.03 -7.22
CA VAL A 79 12.08 -22.57 -6.10
C VAL A 79 12.85 -21.80 -5.04
N LYS A 80 14.08 -22.24 -4.71
CA LYS A 80 14.93 -21.56 -3.71
C LYS A 80 15.26 -20.12 -4.12
N THR A 81 15.50 -19.88 -5.42
CA THR A 81 15.79 -18.54 -5.95
C THR A 81 14.55 -17.65 -5.83
N ILE A 82 13.38 -18.16 -6.26
CA ILE A 82 12.10 -17.44 -6.15
C ILE A 82 11.84 -17.02 -4.70
N LEU A 83 12.06 -17.93 -3.74
CA LEU A 83 11.83 -17.65 -2.32
C LEU A 83 12.79 -16.58 -1.76
N ASN A 84 14.05 -16.61 -2.18
CA ASN A 84 15.02 -15.58 -1.79
C ASN A 84 14.64 -14.21 -2.36
N ASP A 85 14.29 -14.16 -3.65
CA ASP A 85 13.88 -12.93 -4.32
C ASP A 85 12.55 -12.41 -3.76
N ALA A 86 11.62 -13.30 -3.41
CA ALA A 86 10.36 -12.94 -2.78
C ALA A 86 10.58 -12.31 -1.40
N LYS A 87 11.53 -12.84 -0.63
CA LYS A 87 11.94 -12.22 0.65
C LYS A 87 12.56 -10.84 0.43
N MET A 88 13.42 -10.69 -0.58
CA MET A 88 13.99 -9.39 -0.93
C MET A 88 12.92 -8.38 -1.35
N LEU A 89 11.96 -8.80 -2.19
CA LEU A 89 10.85 -7.98 -2.62
C LEU A 89 9.93 -7.60 -1.44
N ALA A 90 9.65 -8.52 -0.52
CA ALA A 90 8.87 -8.24 0.69
C ALA A 90 9.52 -7.13 1.52
N ASN A 91 10.84 -7.23 1.76
CA ASN A 91 11.60 -6.23 2.50
C ASN A 91 11.64 -4.89 1.76
N TYR A 92 11.85 -4.92 0.44
CA TYR A 92 11.82 -3.73 -0.40
C TYR A 92 10.47 -3.01 -0.28
N LEU A 93 9.36 -3.74 -0.45
CA LEU A 93 8.00 -3.22 -0.33
C LEU A 93 7.71 -2.64 1.05
N TYR A 94 8.16 -3.31 2.11
CA TYR A 94 8.01 -2.83 3.49
C TYR A 94 8.79 -1.54 3.76
N SER A 95 9.94 -1.36 3.09
CA SER A 95 10.80 -0.18 3.21
C SER A 95 10.39 1.00 2.32
N ARG A 96 9.35 0.86 1.49
CA ARG A 96 8.92 1.94 0.60
C ARG A 96 8.30 3.08 1.41
N HIS A 97 8.73 4.30 1.10
CA HIS A 97 8.11 5.51 1.60
C HIS A 97 7.24 6.13 0.50
N TYR A 98 6.16 6.79 0.91
CA TYR A 98 5.43 7.66 0.00
C TYR A 98 6.32 8.85 -0.38
N PRO A 99 6.22 9.36 -1.62
CA PRO A 99 6.82 10.66 -1.95
C PRO A 99 6.36 11.72 -0.95
N TRP A 100 7.22 12.66 -0.60
CA TRP A 100 6.81 13.82 0.19
C TRP A 100 5.72 14.60 -0.54
N ASP A 101 4.68 15.00 0.19
CA ASP A 101 3.69 15.93 -0.33
C ASP A 101 4.25 17.37 -0.39
N GLU A 102 3.46 18.32 -0.87
CA GLU A 102 3.91 19.71 -1.02
C GLU A 102 4.27 20.35 0.34
N GLU A 103 3.55 19.99 1.40
CA GLU A 103 3.79 20.52 2.75
C GLU A 103 5.09 19.96 3.33
N ASP A 104 5.29 18.65 3.25
CA ASP A 104 6.53 17.96 3.62
C ASP A 104 7.73 18.54 2.86
N LEU A 105 7.59 18.76 1.55
CA LEU A 105 8.65 19.31 0.70
C LEU A 105 9.10 20.69 1.17
N GLU A 106 8.16 21.55 1.53
CA GLU A 106 8.45 22.91 2.00
C GLU A 106 9.07 22.90 3.40
N GLU A 107 8.57 22.07 4.33
CA GLU A 107 9.17 21.90 5.66
C GLU A 107 10.62 21.41 5.54
N ARG A 108 10.86 20.37 4.73
CA ARG A 108 12.21 19.83 4.50
C ARG A 108 13.14 20.83 3.84
N ARG A 109 12.64 21.62 2.90
CA ARG A 109 13.42 22.68 2.26
C ARG A 109 13.91 23.70 3.29
N LYS A 110 13.04 24.13 4.21
CA LYS A 110 13.40 25.05 5.30
C LYS A 110 14.45 24.45 6.22
N ASP A 111 14.27 23.20 6.65
CA ASP A 111 15.24 22.47 7.47
C ASP A 111 16.63 22.44 6.80
N PHE A 112 16.67 22.18 5.49
CA PHE A 112 17.93 22.15 4.75
C PHE A 112 18.54 23.53 4.54
N VAL A 113 17.74 24.57 4.32
CA VAL A 113 18.23 25.95 4.26
C VAL A 113 18.93 26.31 5.58
N GLU A 114 18.28 26.06 6.72
CA GLU A 114 18.87 26.32 8.04
C GLU A 114 20.14 25.48 8.27
N ASN A 115 20.12 24.20 7.84
CA ASN A 115 21.29 23.32 7.94
C ASN A 115 22.47 23.78 7.08
N VAL A 116 22.20 24.33 5.89
CA VAL A 116 23.24 24.82 4.98
C VAL A 116 23.79 26.15 5.47
N GLN A 117 22.92 27.09 5.86
CA GLN A 117 23.32 28.40 6.38
C GLN A 117 24.16 28.26 7.65
N SER A 118 23.79 27.37 8.57
CA SER A 118 24.58 27.11 9.78
C SER A 118 25.97 26.51 9.51
N ARG A 119 26.21 25.91 8.34
CA ARG A 119 27.52 25.37 7.93
C ARG A 119 28.36 26.38 7.16
N ILE A 120 27.74 27.14 6.27
CA ILE A 120 28.44 28.09 5.38
C ILE A 120 28.70 29.43 6.10
N GLY A 121 27.91 29.76 7.12
CA GLY A 121 27.97 31.03 7.83
C GLY A 121 27.06 32.08 7.20
N GLU A 122 26.83 33.18 7.93
CA GLU A 122 25.98 34.27 7.47
C GLU A 122 26.69 35.16 6.44
N LEU A 123 25.92 35.75 5.54
CA LEU A 123 26.43 36.75 4.59
C LEU A 123 26.84 38.02 5.35
N PRO A 124 28.05 38.57 5.12
CA PRO A 124 28.45 39.84 5.72
C PRO A 124 27.50 40.99 5.36
N LEU A 125 27.28 41.91 6.29
CA LEU A 125 26.36 43.05 6.12
C LEU A 125 26.80 44.04 5.02
N ASP A 126 28.10 44.04 4.69
CA ASP A 126 28.76 44.87 3.68
C ASP A 126 29.03 44.12 2.36
N ALA A 127 28.38 42.97 2.15
CA ALA A 127 28.59 42.15 0.97
C ALA A 127 28.22 42.90 -0.32
N SER A 128 29.06 42.75 -1.35
CA SER A 128 28.75 43.25 -2.69
C SER A 128 27.57 42.48 -3.32
N GLU A 129 26.96 43.05 -4.36
CA GLU A 129 25.90 42.37 -5.11
C GLU A 129 26.39 41.01 -5.68
N GLU A 130 27.63 40.95 -6.16
CA GLU A 130 28.25 39.71 -6.66
C GLU A 130 28.43 38.66 -5.55
N GLN A 131 28.87 39.08 -4.36
CA GLN A 131 29.03 38.19 -3.21
C GLN A 131 27.68 37.65 -2.71
N SER A 132 26.67 38.50 -2.69
CA SER A 132 25.28 38.14 -2.33
C SER A 132 24.69 37.13 -3.31
N TYR A 133 24.90 37.35 -4.61
CA TYR A 133 24.48 36.42 -5.65
C TYR A 133 25.19 35.06 -5.53
N HIS A 134 26.50 35.07 -5.36
CA HIS A 134 27.29 33.85 -5.20
C HIS A 134 26.84 33.05 -3.98
N TYR A 135 26.66 33.70 -2.82
CA TYR A 135 26.16 33.05 -1.61
C TYR A 135 24.78 32.43 -1.82
N THR A 136 23.83 33.18 -2.39
CA THR A 136 22.47 32.68 -2.65
C THR A 136 22.49 31.48 -3.60
N SER A 137 23.33 31.53 -4.64
CA SER A 137 23.50 30.43 -5.59
C SER A 137 24.08 29.18 -4.91
N LEU A 138 25.09 29.35 -4.03
CA LEU A 138 25.67 28.26 -3.26
C LEU A 138 24.67 27.61 -2.31
N VAL A 139 23.91 28.41 -1.56
CA VAL A 139 22.87 27.90 -0.64
C VAL A 139 21.83 27.14 -1.44
N ARG A 140 21.30 27.74 -2.52
CA ARG A 140 20.32 27.08 -3.39
C ARG A 140 20.84 25.76 -3.94
N SER A 141 22.04 25.75 -4.53
CA SER A 141 22.63 24.53 -5.09
C SER A 141 22.84 23.45 -4.03
N SER A 142 23.24 23.84 -2.81
CA SER A 142 23.46 22.92 -1.70
C SER A 142 22.14 22.32 -1.18
N VAL A 143 21.11 23.15 -1.05
CA VAL A 143 19.77 22.71 -0.65
C VAL A 143 19.17 21.76 -1.68
N GLU A 144 19.24 22.08 -2.97
CA GLU A 144 18.76 21.19 -4.04
C GLU A 144 19.48 19.84 -4.05
N HIS A 145 20.79 19.84 -3.78
CA HIS A 145 21.55 18.60 -3.63
C HIS A 145 21.06 17.76 -2.43
N LEU A 146 20.80 18.39 -1.28
CA LEU A 146 20.27 17.70 -0.10
C LEU A 146 18.86 17.17 -0.32
N MET A 147 17.97 17.98 -0.92
CA MET A 147 16.62 17.58 -1.31
C MET A 147 16.69 16.32 -2.19
N THR A 148 17.46 16.36 -3.27
CA THR A 148 17.62 15.22 -4.20
C THR A 148 18.23 13.99 -3.52
N LYS A 149 19.15 14.18 -2.58
CA LYS A 149 19.85 13.09 -1.88
C LYS A 149 18.94 12.36 -0.88
N TYR A 150 18.11 13.09 -0.16
CA TYR A 150 17.25 12.53 0.89
C TYR A 150 15.83 12.21 0.42
N GLN A 151 15.41 12.76 -0.72
CA GLN A 151 14.13 12.41 -1.32
C GLN A 151 14.10 10.93 -1.68
N TYR A 152 13.14 10.21 -1.11
CA TYR A 152 12.93 8.82 -1.46
C TYR A 152 12.54 8.72 -2.94
N ARG A 153 13.32 7.95 -3.71
CA ARG A 153 13.05 7.72 -5.12
C ARG A 153 11.96 6.68 -5.28
N TRP A 154 10.72 7.14 -5.25
CA TRP A 154 9.58 6.30 -5.55
C TRP A 154 9.59 5.98 -7.06
N ASN A 155 9.65 4.70 -7.39
CA ASN A 155 9.54 4.21 -8.76
C ASN A 155 8.48 3.11 -8.83
N PRO A 156 7.66 3.05 -9.89
CA PRO A 156 6.76 1.92 -10.08
C PRO A 156 7.55 0.61 -10.11
N LEU A 157 6.93 -0.49 -9.66
CA LEU A 157 7.54 -1.81 -9.84
C LEU A 157 7.46 -2.17 -11.31
N ASP A 158 8.60 -2.51 -11.90
CA ASP A 158 8.67 -3.01 -13.25
C ASP A 158 8.43 -4.53 -13.23
N LEU A 159 7.21 -4.93 -13.57
CA LEU A 159 6.70 -6.29 -13.39
C LEU A 159 6.60 -7.00 -14.74
N HIS A 160 7.67 -7.70 -15.09
CA HIS A 160 7.78 -8.65 -16.21
C HIS A 160 7.59 -10.09 -15.73
N GLN A 161 7.62 -11.07 -16.65
CA GLN A 161 7.36 -12.49 -16.40
C GLN A 161 7.96 -13.04 -15.08
N TYR A 162 9.28 -12.98 -14.89
CA TYR A 162 9.93 -13.52 -13.68
C TYR A 162 9.60 -12.69 -12.42
N SER A 163 9.64 -11.36 -12.50
CA SER A 163 9.30 -10.49 -11.37
C SER A 163 7.83 -10.62 -10.95
N SER A 164 6.92 -10.93 -11.88
CA SER A 164 5.51 -11.24 -11.59
C SER A 164 5.38 -12.57 -10.84
N LEU A 165 6.19 -13.57 -11.18
CA LEU A 165 6.29 -14.81 -10.41
C LEU A 165 6.85 -14.55 -9.00
N VAL A 166 7.90 -13.74 -8.86
CA VAL A 166 8.41 -13.33 -7.54
C VAL A 166 7.34 -12.58 -6.76
N TYR A 167 6.59 -11.69 -7.40
CA TYR A 167 5.47 -10.97 -6.79
C TYR A 167 4.37 -11.92 -6.32
N LEU A 168 4.03 -12.95 -7.11
CA LEU A 168 3.07 -13.99 -6.74
C LEU A 168 3.47 -14.65 -5.41
N PHE A 169 4.72 -15.10 -5.29
CA PHE A 169 5.23 -15.72 -4.06
C PHE A 169 5.31 -14.75 -2.88
N THR A 170 5.49 -13.46 -3.16
CA THR A 170 5.58 -12.42 -2.13
C THR A 170 4.21 -12.00 -1.61
N ARG A 171 3.21 -11.88 -2.50
CA ARG A 171 1.98 -11.13 -2.23
C ARG A 171 0.68 -11.92 -2.34
N ALA A 172 0.67 -13.13 -2.91
CA ALA A 172 -0.55 -13.92 -3.04
C ALA A 172 -1.28 -14.13 -1.72
N ALA A 173 -0.59 -14.70 -0.73
CA ALA A 173 -1.17 -15.01 0.58
C ALA A 173 -1.64 -13.75 1.33
N PRO A 174 -0.82 -12.70 1.54
CA PRO A 174 -1.29 -11.52 2.27
C PRO A 174 -2.40 -10.76 1.52
N ASN A 175 -2.34 -10.63 0.20
CA ASN A 175 -3.39 -9.95 -0.56
C ASN A 175 -4.71 -10.72 -0.47
N TYR A 176 -4.68 -12.04 -0.67
CA TYR A 176 -5.88 -12.88 -0.54
C TYR A 176 -6.48 -12.80 0.88
N ALA A 177 -5.63 -12.80 1.92
CA ALA A 177 -6.09 -12.78 3.30
C ALA A 177 -6.78 -11.48 3.69
N VAL A 178 -6.22 -10.34 3.28
CA VAL A 178 -6.81 -9.02 3.53
C VAL A 178 -8.14 -8.89 2.79
N VAL A 179 -8.20 -9.26 1.51
CA VAL A 179 -9.43 -9.19 0.73
C VAL A 179 -10.49 -10.13 1.32
N SER A 180 -10.13 -11.37 1.63
CA SER A 180 -11.05 -12.33 2.24
C SER A 180 -11.62 -11.83 3.57
N ARG A 181 -10.82 -11.16 4.41
CA ARG A 181 -11.30 -10.52 5.64
C ARG A 181 -12.37 -9.47 5.34
N VAL A 182 -12.13 -8.61 4.36
CA VAL A 182 -13.08 -7.55 3.97
C VAL A 182 -14.37 -8.15 3.39
N LEU A 183 -14.25 -9.13 2.49
CA LEU A 183 -15.43 -9.76 1.88
C LEU A 183 -16.26 -10.57 2.89
N GLU A 184 -15.61 -11.21 3.86
CA GLU A 184 -16.29 -11.86 4.99
C GLU A 184 -17.12 -10.85 5.80
N GLU A 185 -16.55 -9.68 6.09
CA GLU A 185 -17.26 -8.63 6.81
C GLU A 185 -18.47 -8.13 6.02
N ILE A 186 -18.30 -7.84 4.72
CA ILE A 186 -19.40 -7.42 3.85
C ILE A 186 -20.49 -8.50 3.82
N THR A 187 -20.12 -9.77 3.67
CA THR A 187 -21.08 -10.88 3.60
C THR A 187 -21.86 -11.04 4.91
N LYS A 188 -21.23 -10.80 6.06
CA LYS A 188 -21.91 -10.87 7.37
C LYS A 188 -22.79 -9.66 7.65
N LEU A 189 -22.34 -8.47 7.25
CA LEU A 189 -23.07 -7.21 7.48
C LEU A 189 -24.20 -7.02 6.47
N CYS A 190 -24.05 -7.56 5.26
CA CYS A 190 -25.01 -7.46 4.18
C CYS A 190 -25.26 -8.84 3.55
N PRO A 191 -25.97 -9.77 4.23
CA PRO A 191 -26.20 -11.13 3.73
C PRO A 191 -26.91 -11.21 2.38
N ASP A 192 -27.71 -10.20 2.05
CA ASP A 192 -28.44 -10.11 0.78
C ASP A 192 -27.60 -9.53 -0.37
N TYR A 193 -26.38 -9.03 -0.07
CA TYR A 193 -25.48 -8.50 -1.08
C TYR A 193 -24.93 -9.64 -1.96
N ARG A 194 -25.41 -9.69 -3.20
CA ARG A 194 -25.10 -10.74 -4.19
C ARG A 194 -24.64 -10.09 -5.50
N PRO A 195 -23.37 -9.66 -5.58
CA PRO A 195 -22.85 -9.01 -6.78
C PRO A 195 -22.85 -10.00 -7.96
N THR A 196 -23.17 -9.48 -9.15
CA THR A 196 -23.17 -10.27 -10.39
C THR A 196 -21.97 -10.00 -11.29
N SER A 197 -21.28 -8.89 -11.07
CA SER A 197 -20.04 -8.53 -11.74
C SER A 197 -19.01 -7.99 -10.74
N LEU A 198 -17.73 -8.21 -11.05
CA LEU A 198 -16.58 -7.68 -10.33
C LEU A 198 -15.73 -6.87 -11.31
N PHE A 199 -15.32 -5.67 -10.89
CA PHE A 199 -14.34 -4.84 -11.60
C PHE A 199 -13.15 -4.59 -10.68
N ASP A 200 -11.97 -5.02 -11.09
CA ASP A 200 -10.74 -4.96 -10.30
C ASP A 200 -9.65 -4.19 -11.07
N PHE A 201 -9.30 -3.00 -10.59
CA PHE A 201 -8.29 -2.13 -11.20
C PHE A 201 -6.97 -2.23 -10.42
N GLY A 202 -5.87 -2.52 -11.12
CA GLY A 202 -4.63 -2.99 -10.50
C GLY A 202 -4.75 -4.43 -10.01
N SER A 203 -5.44 -5.28 -10.80
CA SER A 203 -5.79 -6.64 -10.41
C SER A 203 -4.59 -7.57 -10.17
N GLY A 204 -3.44 -7.23 -10.73
CA GLY A 204 -2.19 -7.96 -10.61
C GLY A 204 -2.35 -9.45 -10.91
N ILE A 205 -1.99 -10.29 -9.94
CA ILE A 205 -2.09 -11.76 -10.03
C ILE A 205 -3.53 -12.31 -9.90
N GLY A 206 -4.54 -11.45 -9.71
CA GLY A 206 -5.95 -11.85 -9.62
C GLY A 206 -6.41 -12.34 -8.25
N SER A 207 -5.72 -11.97 -7.16
CA SER A 207 -6.06 -12.44 -5.80
C SER A 207 -7.46 -12.02 -5.35
N VAL A 208 -7.95 -10.87 -5.81
CA VAL A 208 -9.32 -10.40 -5.52
C VAL A 208 -10.34 -11.33 -6.16
N SER A 209 -10.14 -11.72 -7.42
CA SER A 209 -11.03 -12.63 -8.15
C SER A 209 -11.13 -13.98 -7.45
N TRP A 210 -10.01 -14.49 -6.89
CA TRP A 210 -10.01 -15.73 -6.10
C TRP A 210 -10.85 -15.59 -4.83
N ALA A 211 -10.65 -14.51 -4.07
CA ALA A 211 -11.40 -14.26 -2.84
C ALA A 211 -12.89 -14.05 -3.14
N ALA A 212 -13.21 -13.20 -4.12
CA ALA A 212 -14.59 -12.93 -4.54
C ALA A 212 -15.32 -14.20 -4.99
N LYS A 213 -14.65 -15.10 -5.71
CA LYS A 213 -15.20 -16.42 -6.06
C LYS A 213 -15.50 -17.29 -4.83
N SER A 214 -14.67 -17.24 -3.78
CA SER A 214 -14.90 -18.01 -2.55
C SER A 214 -16.14 -17.55 -1.78
N TYR A 215 -16.54 -16.28 -1.90
CA TYR A 215 -17.67 -15.69 -1.18
C TYR A 215 -18.95 -15.58 -2.02
N TRP A 216 -18.82 -15.23 -3.29
CA TRP A 216 -19.95 -14.89 -4.19
C TRP A 216 -19.89 -15.65 -5.52
N GLY A 217 -19.18 -16.79 -5.57
CA GLY A 217 -19.04 -17.57 -6.80
C GLY A 217 -20.34 -18.15 -7.37
N ASP A 218 -21.43 -18.16 -6.59
CA ASP A 218 -22.77 -18.55 -7.03
C ASP A 218 -23.53 -17.40 -7.74
N SER A 219 -23.21 -16.15 -7.42
CA SER A 219 -23.86 -14.96 -8.02
C SER A 219 -23.01 -14.25 -9.06
N LEU A 220 -21.68 -14.27 -8.92
CA LEU A 220 -20.74 -13.62 -9.83
C LEU A 220 -20.71 -14.33 -11.20
N LYS A 221 -20.94 -13.55 -12.25
CA LYS A 221 -20.98 -13.99 -13.65
C LYS A 221 -19.87 -13.39 -14.48
N GLU A 222 -19.42 -12.18 -14.12
CA GLU A 222 -18.41 -11.43 -14.87
C GLU A 222 -17.31 -10.89 -13.95
N TYR A 223 -16.06 -11.02 -14.40
CA TYR A 223 -14.86 -10.51 -13.75
C TYR A 223 -14.08 -9.69 -14.77
N MET A 224 -14.01 -8.38 -14.59
CA MET A 224 -13.21 -7.47 -15.39
C MET A 224 -11.96 -7.09 -14.59
N ASN A 225 -10.82 -7.65 -14.96
CA ASN A 225 -9.55 -7.47 -14.27
C ASN A 225 -8.65 -6.60 -15.15
N ILE A 226 -8.17 -5.49 -14.59
CA ILE A 226 -7.38 -4.51 -15.33
C ILE A 226 -6.06 -4.30 -14.61
N ASP A 227 -4.95 -4.48 -15.31
CA ASP A 227 -3.61 -4.22 -14.79
C ASP A 227 -2.68 -3.78 -15.92
N SER A 228 -1.83 -2.78 -15.68
CA SER A 228 -0.93 -2.28 -16.72
C SER A 228 0.20 -3.24 -17.08
N SER A 229 0.48 -4.26 -16.26
CA SER A 229 1.46 -5.31 -16.58
C SER A 229 0.79 -6.43 -17.38
N SER A 230 1.18 -6.57 -18.64
CA SER A 230 0.79 -7.70 -19.50
C SER A 230 1.18 -9.04 -18.87
N SER A 231 2.41 -9.14 -18.33
CA SER A 231 2.90 -10.35 -17.66
C SER A 231 2.10 -10.71 -16.41
N MET A 232 1.56 -9.74 -15.66
CA MET A 232 0.67 -10.05 -14.54
C MET A 232 -0.68 -10.57 -15.02
N ASN A 233 -1.27 -9.95 -16.04
CA ASN A 233 -2.52 -10.42 -16.64
C ASN A 233 -2.38 -11.86 -17.18
N GLU A 234 -1.29 -12.14 -17.89
CA GLU A 234 -0.96 -13.49 -18.40
C GLU A 234 -0.79 -14.49 -17.26
N LEU A 235 -0.03 -14.14 -16.22
CA LEU A 235 0.16 -14.99 -15.04
C LEU A 235 -1.16 -15.24 -14.29
N ALA A 236 -1.99 -14.21 -14.11
CA ALA A 236 -3.29 -14.33 -13.45
C ALA A 236 -4.23 -15.26 -14.23
N ALA A 237 -4.27 -15.12 -15.56
CA ALA A 237 -5.02 -16.02 -16.44
C ALA A 237 -4.49 -17.46 -16.33
N LEU A 238 -3.17 -17.66 -16.41
CA LEU A 238 -2.53 -18.96 -16.31
C LEU A 238 -2.84 -19.66 -14.97
N LEU A 239 -2.91 -18.91 -13.86
CA LEU A 239 -3.28 -19.45 -12.56
C LEU A 239 -4.73 -19.95 -12.53
N LEU A 240 -5.66 -19.23 -13.17
CA LEU A 240 -7.06 -19.68 -13.31
C LEU A 240 -7.22 -20.88 -14.24
N GLN A 241 -6.28 -21.06 -15.16
CA GLN A 241 -6.19 -22.22 -16.06
C GLN A 241 -5.53 -23.44 -15.38
N GLY A 242 -5.23 -23.36 -14.08
CA GLY A 242 -4.58 -24.45 -13.35
C GLY A 242 -3.08 -24.56 -13.60
N GLY A 243 -2.44 -23.47 -14.06
CA GLY A 243 -1.01 -23.41 -14.35
C GLY A 243 -0.63 -23.92 -15.73
N ARG A 244 -1.60 -24.21 -16.60
CA ARG A 244 -1.39 -24.83 -17.91
C ARG A 244 -2.07 -24.02 -19.02
N SER A 245 -1.28 -23.54 -19.97
CA SER A 245 -1.75 -22.63 -21.03
C SER A 245 -2.78 -23.25 -21.99
N GLU A 246 -2.87 -24.58 -22.04
CA GLU A 246 -3.80 -25.30 -22.90
C GLU A 246 -5.24 -25.25 -22.38
N VAL A 247 -5.40 -25.00 -21.07
CA VAL A 247 -6.72 -24.86 -20.45
C VAL A 247 -7.23 -23.46 -20.73
N ARG A 248 -8.50 -23.34 -21.14
CA ARG A 248 -9.11 -22.03 -21.39
C ARG A 248 -9.43 -21.33 -20.08
N THR A 249 -9.24 -20.02 -20.05
CA THR A 249 -9.74 -19.16 -18.96
C THR A 249 -11.24 -19.38 -18.79
N PRO A 250 -11.76 -19.44 -17.54
CA PRO A 250 -13.19 -19.54 -17.29
C PRO A 250 -14.00 -18.47 -18.03
N VAL A 251 -15.18 -18.86 -18.51
CA VAL A 251 -16.11 -17.92 -19.18
C VAL A 251 -16.50 -16.80 -18.22
N GLY A 252 -16.57 -15.57 -18.74
CA GLY A 252 -16.92 -14.39 -17.96
C GLY A 252 -15.73 -13.75 -17.23
N VAL A 253 -14.52 -14.28 -17.38
CA VAL A 253 -13.30 -13.66 -16.84
C VAL A 253 -12.51 -12.98 -17.96
N PHE A 254 -12.27 -11.68 -17.78
CA PHE A 254 -11.58 -10.84 -18.74
C PHE A 254 -10.37 -10.19 -18.07
N TYR A 255 -9.25 -10.16 -18.81
CA TYR A 255 -8.03 -9.43 -18.45
C TYR A 255 -7.76 -8.37 -19.51
N ARG A 256 -7.42 -7.15 -19.09
CA ARG A 256 -7.10 -6.03 -20.00
C ARG A 256 -5.97 -5.18 -19.43
N GLU A 257 -5.13 -4.66 -20.34
CA GLU A 257 -4.10 -3.69 -19.97
C GLU A 257 -4.65 -2.28 -19.76
N PHE A 258 -5.69 -1.94 -20.52
CA PHE A 258 -6.25 -0.61 -20.56
C PHE A 258 -7.72 -0.62 -20.15
N LEU A 259 -8.16 0.50 -19.56
CA LEU A 259 -9.57 0.77 -19.38
C LEU A 259 -10.28 0.74 -20.73
N PRO A 260 -11.56 0.31 -20.79
CA PRO A 260 -12.37 0.50 -21.98
C PRO A 260 -12.32 1.98 -22.38
N ALA A 261 -12.11 2.28 -23.66
CA ALA A 261 -12.06 3.65 -24.13
C ALA A 261 -13.29 4.41 -23.62
N GLN A 262 -13.08 5.53 -22.93
CA GLN A 262 -14.18 6.44 -22.65
C GLN A 262 -14.69 6.92 -24.01
N HIS A 263 -15.95 6.64 -24.34
CA HIS A 263 -16.62 7.41 -25.38
C HIS A 263 -16.64 8.85 -24.88
N VAL A 264 -15.64 9.64 -25.27
CA VAL A 264 -15.78 11.09 -25.28
C VAL A 264 -16.90 11.34 -26.25
N SER A 265 -18.12 11.53 -25.74
CA SER A 265 -19.18 12.15 -26.52
C SER A 265 -18.60 13.46 -27.01
N ALA A 266 -18.28 13.52 -28.30
CA ALA A 266 -17.84 14.72 -28.98
C ALA A 266 -19.03 15.69 -29.08
N TYR A 267 -19.55 16.16 -27.95
CA TYR A 267 -20.31 17.39 -27.91
C TYR A 267 -19.29 18.52 -27.99
N LYS A 268 -19.00 18.90 -29.23
CA LYS A 268 -18.46 20.22 -29.54
C LYS A 268 -19.47 21.24 -29.00
N VAL A 269 -19.07 21.98 -27.98
CA VAL A 269 -19.64 23.31 -27.69
C VAL A 269 -18.75 24.32 -28.39
#